data_AF-A0ABD6QIV2-F1
#
_entry.id   AF-A0ABD6QIV2-F1
#
_cell.length_a   1.000
_cell.length_b   1.000
_cell.length_c   1.000
_cell.angle_alpha   90.00
_cell.angle_beta   90.00
_cell.angle_gamma   90.00
#
_symmetry.space_group_name_H-M   'P 1'
#
loop_
_entity.id
_entity.type
_entity.pdbx_description
1 polymer ?
#
loop_
_entity_poly.entity_id
_entity_poly.type
_entity_poly.pdbx_seq_one_letter_code
_entity_poly.pdbx_strand_id
1 'polypeptide(L)' 'MALEAIREATADPHRGAWLTAQVTIPKTGTATFTYDWMTQPTWEAIGGLNPALYLDDLKAFPRTSDNIPDWYPKP' A
#
# COMPACT_ATOMS: atom_id res chain seq x y z
N MET A 1 4.05 5.66 13.43
CA MET A 1 5.45 5.16 13.27
C MET A 1 6.09 5.79 12.01
N ALA A 2 7.41 5.78 11.82
CA ALA A 2 8.04 6.49 10.68
C ALA A 2 7.53 6.04 9.29
N LEU A 3 7.30 4.73 9.09
CA LEU A 3 6.80 4.20 7.81
C LEU A 3 5.33 4.57 7.55
N GLU A 4 4.53 4.70 8.61
CA GLU A 4 3.13 5.16 8.53
C GLU A 4 3.07 6.64 8.13
N ALA A 5 3.94 7.50 8.70
CA ALA A 5 4.04 8.90 8.28
C ALA A 5 4.47 9.02 6.80
N ILE A 6 5.39 8.17 6.32
CA ILE A 6 5.75 8.11 4.90
C ILE A 6 4.54 7.68 4.08
N ARG A 7 3.78 6.68 4.53
CA ARG A 7 2.59 6.18 3.84
C ARG A 7 1.54 7.27 3.67
N GLU A 8 1.26 8.02 4.72
CA GLU A 8 0.34 9.15 4.70
C GLU A 8 0.84 10.28 3.79
N ALA A 9 2.10 10.68 3.93
CA ALA A 9 2.67 11.78 3.15
C ALA A 9 2.82 11.47 1.66
N THR A 10 2.86 10.19 1.28
CA THR A 10 2.99 9.73 -0.12
C THR A 10 1.69 9.17 -0.69
N ALA A 11 0.58 9.26 0.06
CA ALA A 11 -0.72 8.90 -0.45
C ALA A 11 -1.11 9.81 -1.61
N ASP A 12 -1.52 9.20 -2.72
CA ASP A 12 -1.92 9.91 -3.92
C ASP A 12 -3.45 10.07 -3.98
N PRO A 13 -3.99 11.22 -4.41
CA PRO A 13 -5.44 11.43 -4.50
C PRO A 13 -6.19 10.47 -5.43
N HIS A 14 -5.52 9.78 -6.37
CA HIS A 14 -6.15 8.87 -7.33
C HIS A 14 -5.88 7.40 -7.00
N ARG A 15 -4.68 7.07 -6.52
CA ARG A 15 -4.23 5.71 -6.21
C ARG A 15 -4.35 5.35 -4.73
N GLY A 16 -4.64 6.33 -3.87
CA GLY A 16 -4.60 6.18 -2.43
C GLY A 16 -3.18 5.90 -1.93
N ALA A 17 -3.10 5.32 -0.74
CA ALA A 17 -1.85 4.86 -0.17
C ALA A 17 -1.41 3.52 -0.77
N TRP A 18 -0.10 3.31 -0.86
CA TRP A 18 0.47 2.06 -1.37
C TRP A 18 0.17 0.86 -0.45
N LEU A 19 0.17 -0.33 -1.03
CA LEU A 19 -0.07 -1.62 -0.34
C LEU A 19 1.21 -2.24 0.18
N THR A 20 2.28 -2.16 -0.61
CA THR A 20 3.61 -2.57 -0.19
C THR A 20 4.63 -1.51 -0.58
N ALA A 21 5.71 -1.45 0.19
CA ALA A 21 6.85 -0.59 -0.09
C ALA A 21 8.13 -1.38 0.12
N GLN A 22 9.08 -1.23 -0.79
CA GLN A 22 10.44 -1.70 -0.63
C GLN A 22 11.37 -0.51 -0.45
N VAL A 23 12.15 -0.53 0.63
CA VAL A 23 13.12 0.52 0.95
C VAL A 23 14.52 -0.08 0.89
N THR A 24 15.38 0.50 0.06
CA THR A 24 16.78 0.09 -0.06
C THR A 24 17.67 1.24 0.36
N ILE A 25 18.50 1.00 1.39
CA ILE A 25 19.46 1.99 1.91
C ILE A 25 20.87 1.40 1.75
N PRO A 26 21.60 1.72 0.66
CA PRO A 26 22.97 1.31 0.47
C PRO A 26 23.93 2.11 1.37
N LYS A 27 25.16 1.62 1.51
CA LYS A 27 26.22 2.29 2.30
C LYS A 27 26.56 3.70 1.79
N THR A 28 26.23 4.02 0.54
CA THR A 28 26.42 5.36 -0.04
C THR A 28 25.45 6.40 0.52
N GLY A 29 24.40 5.97 1.22
CA GLY A 29 23.48 6.85 1.96
C GLY A 29 22.21 7.28 1.20
N THR A 30 22.11 7.02 -0.11
CA THR A 30 20.91 7.36 -0.88
C THR A 30 19.83 6.29 -0.73
N ALA A 31 18.77 6.60 -0.01
CA ALA A 31 17.63 5.70 0.13
C ALA A 31 16.74 5.70 -1.13
N THR A 32 16.37 4.52 -1.61
CA THR A 32 15.40 4.34 -2.69
C THR A 32 14.13 3.71 -2.15
N PHE A 33 12.99 4.28 -2.50
CA PHE A 33 11.67 3.79 -2.14
C PHE A 33 10.94 3.36 -3.41
N THR A 34 10.45 2.12 -3.42
CA THR A 34 9.59 1.58 -4.48
C THR A 34 8.26 1.22 -3.85
N TYR A 35 7.17 1.69 -4.45
CA TYR A 35 5.82 1.49 -3.94
C TYR A 35 5.00 0.65 -4.93
N ASP A 36 4.12 -0.21 -4.42
CA ASP A 36 3.17 -0.99 -5.21
C ASP A 36 1.75 -0.75 -4.70
N TRP A 37 0.83 -0.49 -5.63
CA TRP A 37 -0.58 -0.24 -5.37
C TRP A 37 -1.49 -1.38 -5.88
N MET A 38 -0.98 -2.26 -6.75
CA MET A 38 -1.78 -3.16 -7.56
C MET A 38 -1.61 -4.64 -7.22
N THR A 39 -0.44 -5.06 -6.76
CA THR A 39 -0.21 -6.48 -6.44
C THR A 39 -0.80 -6.84 -5.08
N GLN A 40 -1.55 -7.95 -5.02
CA GLN A 40 -2.06 -8.47 -3.76
C GLN A 40 -0.89 -8.92 -2.86
N PRO A 41 -0.75 -8.36 -1.65
CA PRO A 41 0.25 -8.83 -0.71
C PRO A 41 -0.07 -10.26 -0.23
N THR A 42 0.89 -11.17 -0.33
CA THR A 42 0.70 -12.59 0.01
C THR A 42 0.89 -12.91 1.50
N TRP A 43 1.47 -11.98 2.29
CA TRP A 43 1.85 -12.07 3.70
C TRP A 43 1.64 -13.45 4.38
N GLU A 44 2.40 -14.44 3.91
CA GLU A 44 2.19 -15.85 4.25
C GLU A 44 2.41 -16.11 5.74
N ALA A 45 3.34 -15.37 6.34
CA ALA A 45 3.71 -15.46 7.76
C ALA A 45 2.53 -15.15 8.72
N ILE A 46 1.49 -14.47 8.25
CA ILE A 46 0.31 -14.14 9.06
C ILE A 46 -0.98 -14.83 8.54
N GLY A 47 -0.86 -15.77 7.60
CA GLY A 47 -2.01 -16.45 7.00
C GLY A 47 -2.81 -15.59 6.02
N GLY A 48 -2.20 -14.53 5.46
CA GLY A 48 -2.86 -13.54 4.64
C GLY A 48 -3.62 -12.48 5.45
N LEU A 49 -4.10 -11.43 4.78
CA LEU A 49 -4.89 -10.39 5.42
C LEU A 49 -6.38 -10.70 5.42
N ASN A 50 -7.06 -10.26 6.49
CA ASN A 50 -8.51 -10.13 6.46
C ASN A 50 -8.91 -9.13 5.35
N PRO A 51 -9.73 -9.53 4.36
CA PRO A 51 -10.15 -8.64 3.28
C PRO A 51 -10.80 -7.33 3.75
N ALA A 52 -11.48 -7.33 4.90
CA ALA A 52 -12.08 -6.12 5.46
C ALA A 52 -11.07 -4.98 5.69
N LEU A 53 -9.80 -5.30 5.93
CA LEU A 53 -8.75 -4.30 6.12
C LEU A 53 -8.48 -3.49 4.85
N TYR A 54 -8.63 -4.09 3.66
CA TYR A 54 -8.49 -3.35 2.40
C TYR A 54 -9.66 -2.39 2.18
N LEU A 55 -10.87 -2.75 2.63
CA LEU A 55 -12.03 -1.86 2.56
C LEU A 55 -11.88 -0.68 3.52
N ASP A 56 -11.36 -0.93 4.72
CA ASP A 56 -11.10 0.14 5.69
C ASP A 56 -9.95 1.05 5.22
N ASP A 57 -8.90 0.48 4.60
CA ASP A 57 -7.84 1.26 3.96
C ASP A 57 -8.37 2.12 2.81
N LEU A 58 -9.28 1.59 1.97
CA LEU A 58 -9.90 2.33 0.88
C LEU A 58 -10.77 3.50 1.38
N LYS A 59 -11.38 3.39 2.57
CA LYS A 59 -12.11 4.50 3.20
C LYS A 59 -11.15 5.59 3.67
N ALA A 60 -10.00 5.21 4.24
CA ALA A 60 -9.00 6.15 4.75
C ALA A 60 -8.22 6.82 3.60
N PHE A 61 -7.91 6.07 2.54
CA PHE A 61 -7.16 6.51 1.37
C PHE A 61 -7.93 6.16 0.08
N PRO A 62 -8.89 7.00 -0.32
CA PRO A 62 -9.73 6.75 -1.49
C PRO A 62 -8.92 6.55 -2.77
N ARG A 63 -9.43 5.68 -3.64
CA ARG A 63 -8.88 5.40 -4.97
C ARG A 63 -9.95 5.62 -6.03
N THR A 64 -9.53 6.06 -7.22
CA THR A 64 -10.41 6.03 -8.39
C THR A 64 -10.64 4.60 -8.84
N SER A 65 -11.74 4.35 -9.54
CA SER A 65 -12.10 3.01 -10.05
C SER A 65 -10.96 2.32 -10.79
N ASP A 66 -10.21 3.07 -11.60
CA ASP A 66 -9.15 2.52 -12.45
C ASP A 66 -7.89 2.12 -11.67
N ASN A 67 -7.78 2.55 -10.40
CA ASN A 67 -6.69 2.22 -9.50
C ASN A 67 -7.11 1.25 -8.38
N ILE A 68 -8.30 0.64 -8.50
CA ILE A 68 -8.74 -0.47 -7.66
C ILE A 68 -8.39 -1.78 -8.40
N PRO A 69 -7.48 -2.60 -7.87
CA PRO A 69 -7.14 -3.88 -8.46
C PRO A 69 -8.32 -4.84 -8.52
N ASP A 70 -8.37 -5.72 -9.52
CA ASP A 70 -9.48 -6.67 -9.69
C ASP A 70 -9.69 -7.64 -8.52
N TRP A 71 -8.62 -7.95 -7.78
CA TRP A 71 -8.67 -8.82 -6.62
C TRP A 71 -9.21 -8.14 -5.36
N TYR A 72 -9.34 -6.80 -5.35
CA TYR A 72 -9.84 -6.09 -4.18
C TYR A 72 -11.22 -6.62 -3.78
N PRO A 73 -11.48 -6.76 -2.47
CA PRO A 73 -12.82 -7.06 -2.01
C PRO A 73 -13.77 -5.96 -2.49
N LYS A 74 -14.89 -6.40 -3.05
CA LYS A 74 -16.00 -5.52 -3.38
C LYS A 74 -16.94 -5.46 -2.18
N PRO A 75 -17.58 -4.31 -1.91
CA PRO A 75 -18.67 -4.24 -0.94
C PRO A 75 -19.82 -5.17 -1.32
#